data_AF-A0A2A4SH23-F1
#
_entry.id   AF-A0A2A4SH23-F1
#
_cell.length_a   1.000
_cell.length_b   1.000
_cell.length_c   1.000
_cell.angle_alpha   90.00
_cell.angle_beta   90.00
_cell.angle_gamma   90.00
#
_symmetry.space_group_name_H-M   'P 1'
#
loop_
_entity.id
_entity.type
_entity.pdbx_description
1 polymer ?
#
loop_
_entity_poly.entity_id
_entity_poly.type
_entity_poly.pdbx_seq_one_letter_code
_entity_poly.pdbx_strand_id
1 'polypeptide(L)'
;MVIYKKVSSTKTEYMKKFLSLLLFIGIFLSTSRDDHAISMSTSIDDPKNPFKNMDELIEAIACKESRHNDNAMGDLTEFDSILNGIDTAYGYLQITNDVIIDVNQTLGTNYRSIDAKGNRELSIKLFYVYIERYATFVRLKRIATQEDIARIWNGGPNGFKKETTIVYWEDVKSCPNK
;
A
#
# COMPACT_ATOMS: atom_id res chain seq x y z
N MET A 1 6.97 -22.53 28.73
CA MET A 1 6.74 -21.17 29.26
C MET A 1 6.51 -20.23 28.09
N VAL A 2 5.25 -19.92 27.77
CA VAL A 2 4.89 -19.09 26.61
C VAL A 2 4.91 -17.63 27.05
N ILE A 3 5.88 -16.86 26.54
CA ILE A 3 6.00 -15.43 26.82
C ILE A 3 5.07 -14.70 25.84
N TYR A 4 3.92 -14.24 26.33
CA TYR A 4 3.10 -13.28 25.59
C TYR A 4 3.83 -11.93 25.56
N LYS A 5 4.34 -11.54 24.39
CA LYS A 5 4.84 -10.19 24.15
C LYS A 5 3.68 -9.20 24.27
N LYS A 6 3.74 -8.36 25.29
CA LYS A 6 2.85 -7.22 25.54
C LYS A 6 2.81 -6.35 24.28
N VAL A 7 1.66 -6.28 23.62
CA VAL A 7 1.41 -5.33 22.53
C VAL A 7 1.64 -3.92 23.07
N SER A 8 2.45 -3.14 22.34
CA SER A 8 2.86 -1.78 22.73
C SER A 8 1.65 -0.88 23.01
N SER A 9 1.64 -0.28 24.20
CA SER A 9 0.61 0.61 24.76
C SER A 9 0.26 1.81 23.87
N THR A 10 1.15 2.19 22.95
CA THR A 10 1.01 3.42 22.14
C THR A 10 0.04 3.25 20.97
N LYS A 11 -0.04 2.07 20.35
CA LYS A 11 -0.94 1.82 19.22
C LYS A 11 -2.42 1.84 19.65
N THR A 12 -2.70 1.36 20.86
CA THR A 12 -4.04 1.35 21.44
C THR A 12 -4.52 2.75 21.79
N GLU A 13 -3.60 3.65 22.16
CA GLU A 13 -3.93 5.03 22.51
C GLU A 13 -4.25 5.87 21.27
N TYR A 14 -3.49 5.68 20.17
CA TYR A 14 -3.78 6.32 18.87
C TYR A 14 -5.14 5.90 18.32
N MET A 15 -5.44 4.61 18.36
CA MET A 15 -6.74 4.07 17.93
C MET A 15 -7.90 4.65 18.74
N LYS A 16 -7.73 4.84 20.05
CA LYS A 16 -8.74 5.45 20.92
C LYS A 16 -8.96 6.94 20.61
N LYS A 17 -7.89 7.69 20.35
CA LYS A 17 -7.97 9.12 19.95
C LYS A 17 -8.62 9.29 18.56
N PHE A 18 -8.32 8.39 17.62
CA PHE A 18 -8.92 8.40 16.29
C PHE A 18 -10.42 8.02 16.31
N LEU A 19 -10.81 6.99 17.07
CA LEU A 19 -12.23 6.65 17.26
C LEU A 19 -13.01 7.77 17.97
N SER A 20 -12.41 8.43 18.96
CA SER A 20 -13.02 9.58 19.63
C SER A 20 -13.28 10.73 18.65
N LEU A 21 -12.35 11.00 17.73
CA LEU A 21 -12.50 12.05 16.73
C LEU A 21 -13.61 11.74 15.70
N LEU A 22 -13.76 10.47 15.31
CA LEU A 22 -14.85 10.02 14.41
C LEU A 22 -16.24 10.11 15.08
N LEU A 23 -16.32 9.81 16.38
CA LEU A 23 -17.56 9.96 17.16
C LEU A 23 -18.02 11.42 17.29
N PHE A 24 -17.10 12.38 17.38
CA PHE A 24 -17.45 13.82 17.40
C PHE A 24 -17.95 14.34 16.04
N ILE A 25 -17.44 13.80 14.92
CA ILE A 25 -17.94 14.13 13.58
C ILE A 25 -19.33 13.53 13.35
N GLY A 26 -19.56 12.31 13.84
CA GLY A 26 -20.84 11.59 13.68
C GLY A 26 -22.03 12.22 14.40
N ILE A 27 -21.83 12.94 15.51
CA ILE A 27 -22.92 13.58 16.26
C ILE A 27 -23.49 14.81 15.52
N PHE A 28 -22.68 15.50 14.70
CA PHE A 28 -23.11 16.70 13.97
C PHE A 28 -23.96 16.39 12.71
N LEU A 29 -24.07 15.13 12.31
CA LEU A 29 -24.90 14.68 11.18
C LEU A 29 -26.18 13.93 11.62
N SER A 30 -26.55 14.01 12.91
CA SER A 30 -27.65 13.22 13.46
C SER A 30 -29.08 13.75 13.22
N THR A 31 -29.32 14.55 12.17
CA THR A 31 -30.68 14.91 11.75
C THR A 31 -30.87 14.81 10.23
N SER A 32 -30.79 13.61 9.69
CA SER A 32 -31.67 13.14 8.61
C SER A 32 -31.53 11.63 8.47
N ARG A 33 -32.40 10.89 9.15
CA ARG A 33 -32.64 9.47 8.85
C ARG A 33 -33.47 9.41 7.58
N ASP A 34 -32.85 8.98 6.50
CA ASP A 34 -33.52 8.18 5.48
C ASP A 34 -32.74 6.87 5.39
N ASP A 35 -33.39 5.78 5.78
CA ASP A 35 -32.85 4.43 5.74
C ASP A 35 -32.72 4.01 4.27
N HIS A 36 -31.58 4.28 3.67
CA HIS A 36 -31.11 3.56 2.49
C HIS A 36 -29.82 2.84 2.87
N ALA A 37 -29.91 1.51 2.94
CA ALA A 37 -28.73 0.66 2.88
C ALA A 37 -27.97 1.04 1.61
N ILE A 38 -26.89 1.81 1.77
CA ILE A 38 -25.96 2.12 0.69
C ILE A 38 -25.30 0.79 0.34
N SER A 39 -25.85 0.09 -0.66
CA SER A 39 -25.06 -0.83 -1.45
C SER A 39 -23.98 0.03 -2.08
N MET A 40 -22.75 -0.07 -1.56
CA MET A 40 -21.58 0.58 -2.13
C MET A 40 -21.27 -0.13 -3.46
N SER A 41 -22.09 0.12 -4.47
CA SER A 41 -21.78 -0.17 -5.85
C SER A 41 -20.80 0.89 -6.30
N THR A 42 -19.51 0.65 -6.07
CA THR A 42 -18.47 1.30 -6.87
C THR A 42 -18.70 0.83 -8.31
N SER A 43 -19.32 1.68 -9.12
CA SER A 43 -19.53 1.40 -10.54
C SER A 43 -18.17 1.09 -11.16
N ILE A 44 -18.05 -0.09 -11.77
CA ILE A 44 -16.86 -0.57 -12.49
C ILE A 44 -16.44 0.40 -13.63
N ASP A 45 -17.29 1.38 -13.94
CA ASP A 45 -17.14 2.32 -15.05
C ASP A 45 -16.33 3.59 -14.74
N ASP A 46 -15.73 3.75 -13.54
CA ASP A 46 -14.79 4.85 -13.30
C ASP A 46 -13.41 4.51 -13.89
N PRO A 47 -12.97 5.19 -14.96
CA PRO A 47 -11.68 4.90 -15.59
C PRO A 47 -10.46 5.13 -14.66
N LYS A 48 -10.63 5.87 -13.55
CA LYS A 48 -9.58 6.06 -12.53
C LYS A 48 -9.61 5.01 -11.42
N ASN A 49 -10.70 4.25 -11.32
CA ASN A 49 -10.88 3.17 -10.35
C ASN A 49 -11.43 1.90 -11.05
N PRO A 50 -10.69 1.32 -12.01
CA PRO A 50 -11.15 0.17 -12.80
C PRO A 50 -11.23 -1.16 -12.01
N PHE A 51 -10.60 -1.25 -10.84
CA PHE A 51 -10.62 -2.44 -10.00
C PHE A 51 -11.76 -2.36 -8.98
N LYS A 52 -12.41 -3.48 -8.65
CA LYS A 52 -13.55 -3.47 -7.72
C LYS A 52 -13.16 -3.12 -6.28
N ASN A 53 -11.94 -3.46 -5.89
CA ASN A 53 -11.43 -3.26 -4.54
C ASN A 53 -9.89 -3.20 -4.54
N MET A 54 -9.31 -3.00 -3.35
CA MET A 54 -7.86 -2.93 -3.18
C MET A 54 -7.15 -4.25 -3.50
N ASP A 55 -7.79 -5.40 -3.23
CA ASP A 55 -7.19 -6.70 -3.49
C ASP A 55 -7.01 -6.93 -4.99
N GLU A 56 -8.02 -6.59 -5.81
CA GLU A 56 -7.90 -6.62 -7.27
C GLU A 56 -6.79 -5.68 -7.78
N LEU A 57 -6.64 -4.48 -7.20
CA LEU A 57 -5.53 -3.58 -7.53
C LEU A 57 -4.16 -4.18 -7.16
N ILE A 58 -4.05 -4.81 -5.98
CA ILE A 58 -2.81 -5.44 -5.51
C ILE A 58 -2.43 -6.62 -6.41
N GLU A 59 -3.39 -7.44 -6.86
CA GLU A 59 -3.14 -8.52 -7.82
C GLU A 59 -2.62 -7.97 -9.16
N ALA A 60 -3.22 -6.88 -9.66
CA ALA A 60 -2.76 -6.22 -10.88
C ALA A 60 -1.35 -5.61 -10.73
N ILE A 61 -1.04 -5.01 -9.58
CA ILE A 61 0.33 -4.56 -9.26
C ILE A 61 1.28 -5.76 -9.18
N ALA A 62 0.93 -6.84 -8.50
CA ALA A 62 1.78 -8.03 -8.39
C ALA A 62 2.03 -8.71 -9.74
N CYS A 63 1.04 -8.70 -10.63
CA CYS A 63 1.20 -9.11 -12.02
C CYS A 63 2.31 -8.30 -12.71
N LYS A 64 2.28 -6.96 -12.56
CA LYS A 64 3.27 -6.07 -13.15
C LYS A 64 4.66 -6.23 -12.52
N GLU A 65 4.71 -6.29 -11.19
CA GLU A 65 5.96 -6.28 -10.42
C GLU A 65 6.72 -7.60 -10.49
N SER A 66 6.01 -8.72 -10.33
CA SER A 66 6.64 -10.03 -10.15
C SER A 66 6.04 -11.14 -10.99
N ARG A 67 5.01 -10.85 -11.81
CA ARG A 67 4.14 -11.87 -12.40
C ARG A 67 3.56 -12.80 -11.35
N HIS A 68 3.26 -12.27 -10.15
CA HIS A 68 2.77 -13.00 -8.97
C HIS A 68 3.79 -14.00 -8.37
N ASN A 69 5.09 -13.82 -8.62
CA ASN A 69 6.13 -14.69 -8.09
C ASN A 69 6.59 -14.20 -6.70
N ASP A 70 6.20 -14.94 -5.65
CA ASP A 70 6.58 -14.64 -4.27
C ASP A 70 8.09 -14.65 -4.05
N ASN A 71 8.86 -15.37 -4.87
CA ASN A 71 10.31 -15.47 -4.76
C ASN A 71 11.06 -14.52 -5.71
N ALA A 72 10.35 -13.60 -6.38
CA ALA A 72 10.96 -12.66 -7.31
C ALA A 72 12.08 -11.84 -6.65
N MET A 73 13.10 -11.58 -7.45
CA MET A 73 14.26 -10.78 -7.10
C MET A 73 14.53 -9.89 -8.29
N GLY A 74 14.56 -8.58 -8.06
CA GLY A 74 14.94 -7.60 -9.08
C GLY A 74 16.37 -7.82 -9.55
N ASP A 75 16.73 -7.14 -10.64
CA ASP A 75 18.08 -7.26 -11.20
C ASP A 75 19.11 -6.78 -10.18
N LEU A 76 20.08 -7.64 -9.89
CA LEU A 76 21.27 -7.29 -9.14
C LEU A 76 22.26 -6.65 -10.10
N THR A 77 22.62 -5.39 -9.87
CA THR A 77 23.85 -4.89 -10.49
C THR A 77 25.06 -5.51 -9.77
N GLU A 78 26.21 -5.57 -10.45
CA GLU A 78 27.46 -6.03 -9.81
C GLU A 78 27.77 -5.22 -8.54
N PHE A 79 27.42 -3.93 -8.54
CA PHE A 79 27.51 -3.05 -7.38
C PHE A 79 26.57 -3.46 -6.25
N ASP A 80 25.32 -3.84 -6.55
CA ASP A 80 24.37 -4.32 -5.55
C ASP A 80 24.84 -5.61 -4.89
N SER A 81 25.51 -6.49 -5.64
CA SER A 81 26.09 -7.72 -5.07
C SER A 81 27.13 -7.41 -4.00
N ILE A 82 27.94 -6.37 -4.20
CA ILE A 82 28.97 -5.91 -3.26
C ILE A 82 28.33 -5.30 -2.00
N LEU A 83 27.14 -4.69 -2.16
CA LEU A 83 26.37 -4.09 -1.08
C LEU A 83 25.36 -5.05 -0.42
N ASN A 84 25.42 -6.36 -0.70
CA ASN A 84 24.46 -7.37 -0.21
C ASN A 84 22.99 -7.08 -0.61
N GLY A 85 22.75 -6.56 -1.82
CA GLY A 85 21.43 -6.35 -2.38
C GLY A 85 20.66 -5.16 -1.80
N ILE A 86 21.38 -4.12 -1.33
CA ILE A 86 20.77 -2.93 -0.73
C ILE A 86 19.79 -2.23 -1.68
N ASP A 87 20.02 -2.22 -3.00
CA ASP A 87 19.09 -1.62 -3.97
C ASP A 87 18.16 -2.64 -4.65
N THR A 88 18.14 -3.87 -4.15
CA THR A 88 17.37 -4.96 -4.77
C THR A 88 15.93 -4.98 -4.29
N ALA A 89 15.01 -5.10 -5.24
CA ALA A 89 13.60 -5.31 -4.98
C ALA A 89 13.28 -6.80 -4.76
N TYR A 90 12.43 -7.12 -3.79
CA TYR A 90 12.14 -8.52 -3.43
C TYR A 90 10.65 -8.84 -3.29
N GLY A 91 10.32 -10.07 -3.68
CA GLY A 91 9.05 -10.71 -3.38
C GLY A 91 7.89 -10.26 -4.25
N TYR A 92 6.69 -10.57 -3.75
CA TYR A 92 5.43 -10.51 -4.50
C TYR A 92 5.14 -9.14 -5.14
N LEU A 93 5.50 -8.07 -4.43
CA LEU A 93 5.28 -6.69 -4.88
C LEU A 93 6.59 -5.96 -5.20
N GLN A 94 7.73 -6.64 -5.26
CA GLN A 94 9.05 -6.00 -5.49
C GLN A 94 9.37 -4.91 -4.45
N ILE A 95 9.42 -5.30 -3.17
CA ILE A 95 9.72 -4.39 -2.05
C ILE A 95 11.18 -3.91 -2.13
N THR A 96 11.39 -2.60 -2.23
CA THR A 96 12.72 -1.96 -2.24
C THR A 96 13.17 -1.51 -0.84
N ASN A 97 14.45 -1.13 -0.71
CA ASN A 97 14.98 -0.62 0.55
C ASN A 97 14.40 0.76 0.93
N ASP A 98 14.06 1.62 -0.03
CA ASP A 98 13.41 2.90 0.25
C ASP A 98 12.04 2.72 0.93
N VAL A 99 11.25 1.76 0.45
CA VAL A 99 9.98 1.37 1.10
C VAL A 99 10.24 0.90 2.53
N ILE A 100 11.28 0.07 2.73
CA ILE A 100 11.63 -0.47 4.04
C ILE A 100 12.07 0.60 5.03
N ILE A 101 12.86 1.59 4.60
CA ILE A 101 13.26 2.72 5.44
C ILE A 101 12.01 3.43 5.98
N ASP A 102 11.07 3.75 5.10
CA ASP A 102 9.84 4.44 5.48
C ASP A 102 8.92 3.58 6.34
N VAL A 103 8.79 2.30 6.03
CA VAL A 103 7.98 1.38 6.83
C VAL A 103 8.58 1.21 8.23
N ASN A 104 9.89 1.04 8.35
CA ASN A 104 10.56 0.89 9.64
C ASN A 104 10.45 2.14 10.49
N GLN A 105 10.58 3.34 9.89
CA GLN A 105 10.30 4.60 10.57
C GLN A 105 8.85 4.67 11.08
N THR A 106 7.90 4.21 10.27
CA THR A 106 6.46 4.27 10.59
C THR A 106 6.09 3.31 11.71
N LEU A 107 6.65 2.10 11.72
CA LEU A 107 6.28 1.02 12.65
C LEU A 107 7.23 0.86 13.85
N GLY A 108 8.41 1.48 13.83
CA GLY A 108 9.47 1.20 14.80
C GLY A 108 10.04 -0.21 14.67
N THR A 109 10.14 -0.72 13.45
CA THR A 109 10.63 -2.08 13.13
C THR A 109 12.01 -2.04 12.49
N ASN A 110 12.56 -3.22 12.20
CA ASN A 110 13.87 -3.42 11.57
C ASN A 110 13.79 -4.43 10.40
N TYR A 111 12.70 -4.41 9.65
CA TYR A 111 12.57 -5.23 8.44
C TYR A 111 13.66 -4.90 7.42
N ARG A 112 13.96 -5.85 6.55
CA ARG A 112 14.80 -5.70 5.37
C ARG A 112 13.99 -6.08 4.13
N SER A 113 14.34 -5.55 2.97
CA SER A 113 13.61 -5.82 1.71
C SER A 113 13.58 -7.33 1.41
N ILE A 114 14.70 -8.01 1.61
CA ILE A 114 14.83 -9.47 1.45
C ILE A 114 13.84 -10.28 2.31
N ASP A 115 13.37 -9.75 3.44
CA ASP A 115 12.44 -10.48 4.31
C ASP A 115 11.08 -10.72 3.61
N ALA A 116 10.76 -9.92 2.57
CA ALA A 116 9.57 -10.08 1.74
C ALA A 116 9.67 -11.24 0.72
N LYS A 117 10.87 -11.76 0.46
CA LYS A 117 11.07 -12.86 -0.49
C LYS A 117 10.45 -14.15 0.06
N GLY A 118 9.58 -14.76 -0.73
CA GLY A 118 8.81 -15.95 -0.36
C GLY A 118 7.71 -15.68 0.67
N ASN A 119 7.46 -14.41 1.03
CA ASN A 119 6.51 -14.03 2.07
C ASN A 119 5.51 -12.99 1.54
N ARG A 120 4.50 -13.48 0.82
CA ARG A 120 3.44 -12.67 0.20
C ARG A 120 2.72 -11.78 1.20
N GLU A 121 2.34 -12.32 2.35
CA GLU A 121 1.63 -11.58 3.40
C GLU A 121 2.47 -10.39 3.89
N LEU A 122 3.79 -10.60 4.06
CA LEU A 122 4.67 -9.51 4.42
C LEU A 122 4.79 -8.48 3.29
N SER A 123 4.95 -8.89 2.03
CA SER A 123 4.96 -7.95 0.89
C SER A 123 3.71 -7.05 0.91
N ILE A 124 2.53 -7.64 1.04
CA ILE A 124 1.24 -6.91 1.06
C ILE A 124 1.17 -5.99 2.28
N LYS A 125 1.59 -6.46 3.46
CA LYS A 125 1.64 -5.62 4.67
C LYS A 125 2.55 -4.40 4.50
N LEU A 126 3.75 -4.58 3.94
CA LEU A 126 4.70 -3.49 3.74
C LEU A 126 4.16 -2.47 2.72
N PHE A 127 3.53 -2.94 1.64
CA PHE A 127 2.79 -2.12 0.69
C PHE A 127 1.73 -1.26 1.37
N TYR A 128 0.83 -1.86 2.16
CA TYR A 128 -0.23 -1.12 2.86
C TYR A 128 0.32 -0.01 3.74
N VAL A 129 1.34 -0.29 4.56
CA VAL A 129 1.95 0.71 5.45
C VAL A 129 2.54 1.88 4.65
N TYR A 130 3.19 1.59 3.53
CA TYR A 130 3.77 2.61 2.67
C TYR A 130 2.70 3.48 1.99
N ILE A 131 1.63 2.85 1.48
CA ILE A 131 0.52 3.56 0.85
C ILE A 131 -0.28 4.38 1.87
N GLU A 132 -0.55 3.86 3.07
CA GLU A 132 -1.21 4.62 4.16
C GLU A 132 -0.43 5.88 4.55
N ARG A 133 0.91 5.83 4.48
CA ARG A 133 1.77 6.99 4.75
C ARG A 133 1.65 8.06 3.66
N TYR A 134 1.50 7.67 2.39
CA TYR A 134 1.67 8.58 1.26
C TYR A 134 0.38 8.89 0.48
N ALA A 135 -0.57 7.99 0.33
CA ALA A 135 -1.83 8.19 -0.39
C ALA A 135 -2.90 8.84 0.52
N THR A 136 -2.54 9.95 1.18
CA THR A 136 -3.42 10.63 2.15
C THR A 136 -4.10 11.86 1.55
N PHE A 137 -5.31 12.17 2.04
CA PHE A 137 -6.03 13.37 1.64
C PHE A 137 -5.21 14.65 1.88
N VAL A 138 -4.45 14.72 2.98
CA VAL A 138 -3.63 15.89 3.32
C VAL A 138 -2.54 16.14 2.27
N ARG A 139 -1.95 15.07 1.72
CA ARG A 139 -0.90 15.17 0.68
C ARG A 139 -1.48 15.40 -0.70
N LEU A 140 -2.56 14.70 -1.06
CA LEU A 140 -3.12 14.72 -2.41
C LEU A 140 -4.16 15.82 -2.62
N LYS A 141 -4.70 16.40 -1.53
CA LYS A 141 -5.81 17.37 -1.51
C LYS A 141 -7.12 16.83 -2.09
N ARG A 142 -7.24 15.50 -2.17
CA ARG A 142 -8.41 14.73 -2.59
C ARG A 142 -8.29 13.29 -2.09
N ILE A 143 -9.37 12.51 -2.22
CA ILE A 143 -9.33 11.07 -2.01
C ILE A 143 -8.40 10.45 -3.07
N ALA A 144 -7.51 9.55 -2.63
CA ALA A 144 -6.61 8.84 -3.51
C ALA A 144 -7.40 7.89 -4.42
N THR A 145 -7.11 7.91 -5.72
CA THR A 145 -7.63 6.93 -6.68
C THR A 145 -6.70 5.71 -6.75
N GLN A 146 -7.17 4.65 -7.37
CA GLN A 146 -6.34 3.46 -7.64
C GLN A 146 -5.11 3.81 -8.49
N GLU A 147 -5.27 4.71 -9.46
CA GLU A 147 -4.16 5.27 -10.22
C GLU A 147 -3.12 5.95 -9.31
N ASP A 148 -3.53 6.78 -8.34
CA ASP A 148 -2.57 7.41 -7.43
C ASP A 148 -1.79 6.40 -6.63
N ILE A 149 -2.47 5.37 -6.13
CA ILE A 149 -1.86 4.31 -5.33
C ILE A 149 -0.81 3.56 -6.16
N ALA A 150 -1.17 3.13 -7.37
CA ALA A 150 -0.25 2.44 -8.27
C ALA A 150 0.95 3.32 -8.64
N ARG A 151 0.72 4.61 -8.92
CA ARG A 151 1.79 5.54 -9.30
C ARG A 151 2.67 5.92 -8.12
N ILE A 152 2.13 6.03 -6.90
CA ILE A 152 2.91 6.22 -5.66
C ILE A 152 3.76 4.99 -5.37
N TRP A 153 3.22 3.79 -5.60
CA TRP A 153 3.98 2.55 -5.48
C TRP A 153 5.19 2.54 -6.40
N ASN A 154 4.98 2.79 -7.70
CA ASN A 154 6.06 2.77 -8.69
C ASN A 154 7.04 3.95 -8.58
N GLY A 155 6.53 5.16 -8.33
CA GLY A 155 7.30 6.40 -8.43
C GLY A 155 7.74 7.01 -7.11
N GLY A 156 7.44 6.37 -5.98
CA GLY A 156 7.67 6.89 -4.65
C GLY A 156 6.63 7.93 -4.20
N PRO A 157 6.89 8.70 -3.13
CA PRO A 157 5.88 9.54 -2.47
C PRO A 157 5.17 10.55 -3.39
N ASN A 158 5.86 11.03 -4.44
CA ASN A 158 5.34 11.98 -5.42
C ASN A 158 5.09 11.33 -6.79
N GLY A 159 5.03 10.00 -6.87
CA GLY A 159 4.86 9.26 -8.12
C GLY A 159 3.62 9.67 -8.91
N PHE A 160 2.51 9.96 -8.25
CA PHE A 160 1.28 10.49 -8.87
C PHE A 160 1.46 11.81 -9.66
N LYS A 161 2.58 12.52 -9.48
CA LYS A 161 2.92 13.74 -10.24
C LYS A 161 3.87 13.48 -11.41
N LYS A 162 4.52 12.32 -11.46
CA LYS A 162 5.54 11.99 -12.46
C LYS A 162 4.88 11.43 -13.71
N GLU A 163 5.15 12.01 -14.88
CA GLU A 163 4.63 11.51 -16.16
C GLU A 163 5.13 10.09 -16.47
N THR A 164 6.35 9.76 -16.06
CA THR A 164 6.94 8.42 -16.27
C THR A 164 6.14 7.28 -15.63
N THR A 165 5.35 7.58 -14.59
CA THR A 165 4.51 6.57 -13.90
C THR A 165 3.16 6.35 -14.59
N ILE A 166 2.81 7.14 -15.61
CA ILE A 166 1.58 6.95 -16.39
C ILE A 166 1.65 5.63 -17.17
N VAL A 167 2.79 5.34 -17.80
CA VAL A 167 3.01 4.07 -18.51
C VAL A 167 2.87 2.89 -17.56
N TYR A 168 3.40 3.01 -16.34
CA TYR A 168 3.24 1.99 -15.31
C TYR A 168 1.76 1.74 -14.97
N TRP A 169 0.95 2.80 -14.85
CA TRP A 169 -0.48 2.66 -14.61
C TRP A 169 -1.22 1.95 -15.76
N GLU A 170 -0.90 2.28 -17.00
CA GLU A 170 -1.46 1.58 -18.17
C GLU A 170 -1.11 0.09 -18.15
N ASP A 171 0.14 -0.25 -17.81
CA ASP A 171 0.57 -1.63 -17.67
C ASP A 171 -0.19 -2.37 -16.55
N VAL A 172 -0.39 -1.73 -15.40
CA VAL A 172 -1.18 -2.30 -14.28
C VAL A 172 -2.62 -2.57 -14.72
N LYS A 173 -3.27 -1.66 -15.45
CA LYS A 173 -4.63 -1.89 -15.98
C LYS A 173 -4.69 -3.04 -16.98
N SER A 174 -3.60 -3.31 -17.69
CA SER A 174 -3.53 -4.40 -18.68
C SER A 174 -3.34 -5.78 -18.06
N CYS A 175 -3.02 -5.84 -16.76
CA CYS A 175 -2.81 -7.10 -16.07
C CYS A 175 -4.14 -7.86 -15.86
N PRO A 176 -4.22 -9.14 -16.23
CA PRO A 176 -5.42 -9.93 -16.03
C PRO A 176 -5.65 -10.20 -14.54
N ASN A 177 -6.86 -9.91 -14.06
CA ASN A 177 -7.30 -10.33 -12.72
C ASN A 177 -7.30 -11.87 -12.67
N LYS A 178 -6.65 -12.45 -11.66
CA LYS A 178 -6.60 -13.91 -11.43
C LYS A 178 -7.70 -14.38 -10.50
#